data_AF-W6MUP7-F1
#
_entry.id   AF-W6MUP7-F1
#
_cell.length_a   1.000
_cell.length_b   1.000
_cell.length_c   1.000
_cell.angle_alpha   90.00
_cell.angle_beta   90.00
_cell.angle_gamma   90.00
#
_symmetry.space_group_name_H-M   'P 1'
#
loop_
_entity.id
_entity.type
_entity.pdbx_description
1 polymer ?
#
loop_
_entity_poly.entity_id
_entity_poly.type
_entity_poly.pdbx_seq_one_letter_code
_entity_poly.pdbx_strand_id
1 'polypeptide(L)' 'MSLKRSKVKKILRKKTSMKLRNDSTDLIIYLNYMRFMSAVLAESERLAVENSSSEILPSHLDRAKIDLMKVFRG' A
#
# COMPACT_ATOMS: atom_id res chain seq x y z
N MET A 1 13.03 4.65 -4.18
CA MET A 1 13.21 3.31 -3.58
C MET A 1 12.71 2.27 -4.58
N SER A 2 13.59 1.41 -5.15
CA SER A 2 13.21 0.44 -6.19
C SER A 2 12.92 -0.94 -5.57
N LEU A 3 11.68 -1.42 -5.66
CA LEU A 3 11.32 -2.76 -5.19
C LEU A 3 11.66 -3.79 -6.29
N LYS A 4 12.41 -4.84 -5.94
CA LYS A 4 12.77 -5.90 -6.91
C LYS A 4 11.52 -6.61 -7.42
N ARG A 5 11.31 -6.58 -8.74
CA ARG A 5 10.19 -7.25 -9.46
C ARG A 5 10.00 -8.72 -9.04
N SER A 6 11.10 -9.44 -8.83
CA SER A 6 11.09 -10.83 -8.36
C SER A 6 10.44 -11.01 -6.98
N LYS A 7 10.59 -10.03 -6.08
CA LYS A 7 9.98 -10.05 -4.74
C LYS A 7 8.46 -9.87 -4.85
N VAL A 8 8.00 -8.97 -5.72
CA VAL A 8 6.55 -8.77 -6.00
C VAL A 8 5.94 -10.05 -6.55
N LYS A 9 6.54 -10.65 -7.58
CA LYS A 9 6.07 -11.94 -8.14
C LYS A 9 6.01 -13.04 -7.08
N LYS A 10 7.01 -13.14 -6.19
CA LYS A 10 7.03 -14.13 -5.09
C LYS A 10 5.88 -13.92 -4.10
N ILE A 11 5.59 -12.67 -3.73
CA ILE A 11 4.49 -12.33 -2.81
C ILE A 11 3.15 -12.67 -3.46
N LEU A 12 2.95 -12.29 -4.72
CA LEU A 12 1.69 -12.54 -5.43
C LEU A 12 1.41 -14.04 -5.57
N ARG A 13 2.42 -14.85 -5.91
CA ARG A 13 2.29 -16.31 -5.96
C ARG A 13 2.00 -16.94 -4.58
N LYS A 14 2.48 -16.34 -3.50
CA LYS A 14 2.21 -16.82 -2.13
C LYS A 14 0.81 -16.46 -1.65
N LYS A 15 0.28 -15.30 -2.08
CA LYS A 15 -0.98 -14.75 -1.59
C LYS A 15 -2.18 -15.04 -2.49
N THR A 16 -1.93 -15.41 -3.75
CA THR A 16 -2.98 -15.67 -4.74
C THR A 16 -2.66 -16.95 -5.49
N SER A 17 -3.69 -17.67 -5.92
CA SER A 17 -3.58 -18.80 -6.86
C SER A 17 -3.57 -18.35 -8.33
N MET A 18 -3.57 -17.04 -8.58
CA MET A 18 -3.61 -16.48 -9.93
C MET A 18 -2.35 -16.83 -10.71
N LYS A 19 -2.55 -17.42 -11.90
CA LYS A 19 -1.48 -17.57 -12.90
C LYS A 19 -1.23 -16.20 -13.53
N LEU A 20 -0.35 -15.42 -12.91
CA LEU A 20 0.16 -14.20 -13.54
C LEU A 20 0.83 -14.58 -14.86
N ARG A 21 0.35 -14.02 -15.97
CA ARG A 21 1.02 -14.12 -17.27
C ARG A 21 2.43 -13.55 -17.14
N ASN A 22 3.35 -13.99 -18.01
CA ASN A 22 4.70 -13.42 -18.03
C ASN A 22 4.73 -12.07 -18.76
N ASP A 23 3.83 -11.17 -18.37
CA ASP A 23 3.66 -9.83 -18.89
C ASP A 23 3.96 -8.79 -17.79
N SER A 24 3.60 -7.54 -18.04
CA SER A 24 3.83 -6.40 -17.13
C SER A 24 2.74 -6.24 -16.05
N THR A 25 1.84 -7.21 -15.86
CA THR A 25 0.76 -7.13 -14.85
C THR A 25 1.32 -6.92 -13.44
N ASP A 26 2.47 -7.50 -13.13
CA ASP A 26 3.12 -7.33 -11.83
C ASP A 26 3.62 -5.90 -11.59
N LEU A 27 3.95 -5.15 -12.65
CA LEU A 27 4.26 -3.72 -12.56
C LEU A 27 3.00 -2.90 -12.28
N ILE A 28 1.87 -3.25 -12.86
CA ILE A 28 0.58 -2.58 -12.60
C ILE A 28 0.16 -2.80 -11.14
N ILE A 29 0.28 -4.04 -10.65
CA ILE A 29 0.00 -4.36 -9.24
C ILE A 29 0.95 -3.59 -8.32
N TYR A 30 2.23 -3.49 -8.67
CA TYR A 30 3.18 -2.68 -7.92
C TYR A 30 2.83 -1.19 -7.93
N LEU A 31 2.41 -0.64 -9.06
CA LEU A 31 1.97 0.75 -9.16
C LEU A 31 0.75 1.00 -8.26
N ASN A 32 -0.23 0.08 -8.25
CA ASN A 32 -1.38 0.16 -7.35
C ASN A 32 -0.97 0.10 -5.88
N TYR A 33 -0.01 -0.76 -5.53
CA TYR A 33 0.57 -0.79 -4.19
C TYR A 33 1.23 0.55 -3.82
N MET A 34 2.00 1.15 -4.74
CA MET A 34 2.61 2.47 -4.50
C MET A 34 1.55 3.56 -4.31
N ARG A 35 0.47 3.56 -5.10
CA ARG A 35 -0.66 4.48 -4.92
C ARG A 35 -1.32 4.31 -3.55
N PHE A 36 -1.53 3.07 -3.11
CA PHE A 36 -2.03 2.78 -1.77
C PHE A 36 -1.10 3.31 -0.68
N MET A 37 0.21 3.06 -0.78
CA MET A 37 1.19 3.57 0.19
C MET A 37 1.21 5.09 0.25
N SER A 38 1.14 5.77 -0.89
CA SER A 38 1.04 7.24 -0.93
C SER A 38 -0.23 7.74 -0.24
N ALA A 39 -1.37 7.07 -0.46
CA ALA A 39 -2.61 7.42 0.22
C ALA A 39 -2.51 7.21 1.75
N VAL A 40 -1.92 6.11 2.20
CA VAL A 40 -1.70 5.84 3.64
C VAL A 40 -0.86 6.93 4.28
N LEU A 41 0.23 7.35 3.63
CA LEU A 41 1.08 8.41 4.15
C LEU A 41 0.34 9.74 4.25
N ALA A 42 -0.36 10.14 3.18
CA ALA A 42 -1.13 11.39 3.17
C ALA A 42 -2.22 11.41 4.26
N GLU A 43 -2.96 10.31 4.41
CA GLU A 43 -4.00 10.21 5.44
C GLU A 43 -3.40 10.16 6.85
N SER A 44 -2.24 9.53 7.03
CA SER A 44 -1.54 9.49 8.32
C SER A 44 -0.99 10.85 8.72
N GLU A 45 -0.52 11.64 7.75
CA GLU A 45 -0.10 13.03 7.95
C GLU A 45 -1.30 13.91 8.33
N ARG A 46 -2.43 13.75 7.64
CA ARG A 46 -3.69 14.43 7.98
C ARG A 46 -4.11 14.14 9.42
N LEU A 47 -4.09 12.87 9.85
CA LEU A 47 -4.42 12.46 11.22
C LEU A 47 -3.41 12.98 12.25
N ALA A 48 -2.13 13.06 11.90
CA ALA A 48 -1.12 13.63 12.78
C ALA A 48 -1.39 15.12 13.04
N VAL A 49 -1.74 15.88 12.00
CA VAL A 49 -2.14 17.29 12.11
C VAL A 49 -3.39 17.45 12.97
N GLU A 50 -4.42 16.63 12.74
CA GLU A 50 -5.66 16.66 13.55
C GLU A 50 -5.41 16.38 15.03
N ASN A 51 -4.49 15.47 15.33
CA ASN A 51 -4.10 15.12 16.70
C ASN A 51 -3.04 16.07 17.28
N SER A 52 -2.68 17.17 16.58
CA SER A 52 -1.62 18.11 16.99
C SER A 52 -0.29 17.40 17.29
N SER A 53 0.00 16.33 16.55
CA SER A 53 1.22 15.55 16.70
C SER A 53 2.30 16.09 15.76
N SER A 54 3.52 16.23 16.28
CA SER A 54 4.68 16.67 15.49
C SER A 54 5.20 15.60 14.52
N GLU A 55 4.72 14.36 14.64
CA GLU A 55 5.18 13.24 13.83
C GLU A 55 4.07 12.22 13.54
N ILE A 56 4.30 11.38 12.53
CA ILE A 56 3.38 10.28 12.21
C ILE A 56 3.63 9.13 13.18
N LEU A 57 2.72 8.95 14.14
CA LEU A 57 2.73 7.85 15.09
C LEU A 57 2.13 6.56 14.50
N PRO A 58 2.46 5.39 15.07
CA PRO A 58 1.85 4.12 14.67
C PRO A 58 0.32 4.10 14.71
N SER A 59 -0.29 4.82 15.65
CA SER A 59 -1.76 4.97 15.76
C SER A 59 -2.38 5.64 14.53
N HIS A 60 -1.72 6.66 13.96
CA HIS A 60 -2.17 7.33 12.73
C HIS A 60 -2.11 6.37 11.54
N LEU A 61 -1.03 5.61 11.44
CA LEU A 61 -0.84 4.60 10.38
C LEU A 61 -1.90 3.49 10.47
N ASP A 62 -2.16 2.97 11.66
CA ASP A 62 -3.16 1.91 11.84
C ASP A 62 -4.56 2.40 11.50
N ARG A 63 -4.90 3.64 11.86
CA ARG A 63 -6.19 4.23 11.52
C ARG A 63 -6.31 4.49 10.02
N ALA A 64 -5.33 5.15 9.41
CA ALA A 64 -5.27 5.40 7.97
C ALA A 64 -5.39 4.10 7.17
N LYS A 65 -4.69 3.04 7.60
CA LYS A 65 -4.79 1.70 6.99
C LYS A 65 -6.23 1.17 7.03
N ILE A 66 -6.91 1.22 8.17
CA ILE A 66 -8.29 0.72 8.32
C ILE A 66 -9.24 1.45 7.38
N ASP A 67 -9.11 2.77 7.28
CA ASP A 67 -10.02 3.58 6.48
C ASP A 67 -9.75 3.43 4.97
N LEU A 68 -8.48 3.43 4.56
CA LEU A 68 -8.12 3.24 3.15
C LEU A 68 -8.31 1.82 2.66
N MET A 69 -8.19 0.81 3.53
CA MET A 69 -8.54 -0.57 3.16
C MET A 69 -10.01 -0.73 2.77
N LYS A 70 -10.91 0.21 3.07
CA LYS A 70 -12.30 0.20 2.56
C LYS A 70 -12.37 0.70 1.12
N VAL A 71 -11.53 1.66 0.77
CA VAL A 71 -11.49 2.31 -0.56
C VAL A 71 -10.78 1.44 -1.60
N PHE A 72 -9.70 0.75 -1.20
CA PHE A 72 -8.85 -0.04 -2.11
C PHE A 72 -9.27 -1.52 -2.25
N ARG A 73 -10.53 -1.87 -1.98
CA ARG A 73 -11.06 -3.25 -2.04
C ARG A 73 -11.38 -3.77 -3.46
N GLY A 74 -11.19 -2.95 -4.49
CA GLY A 74 -11.49 -3.26 -5.89
C GLY A 74 -10.59 -4.32 -6.51
#